data_AF-A0A7W0WC13-F1
#
_entry.id   AF-A0A7W0WC13-F1
#
_cell.length_a   1.000
_cell.length_b   1.000
_cell.length_c   1.000
_cell.angle_alpha   90.00
_cell.angle_beta   90.00
_cell.angle_gamma   90.00
#
_symmetry.space_group_name_H-M   'P 1'
#
loop_
_entity.id
_entity.type
_entity.pdbx_description
1 polymer ?
#
loop_
_entity_poly.entity_id
_entity_poly.type
_entity_poly.pdbx_seq_one_letter_code
_entity_poly.pdbx_strand_id
1 'polypeptide(L)' 'RERRILHLRFFDGLTQSQIAQQVGISQMHVSRLIRRALEKIRDEIATDEDLQAPVKRPVKRAVS' A
#
# COMPACT_ATOMS: atom_id res chain seq x y z
N ARG A 1 13.99 -5.80 3.65
CA ARG A 1 14.46 -5.37 2.30
C ARG A 1 13.50 -4.36 1.65
N GLU A 2 12.19 -4.64 1.58
CA GLU A 2 11.17 -3.73 1.01
C GLU A 2 11.12 -2.34 1.69
N ARG A 3 11.11 -2.29 3.04
CA ARG A 3 11.15 -1.03 3.81
C ARG A 3 12.32 -0.11 3.42
N ARG A 4 13.51 -0.68 3.20
CA ARG A 4 14.69 0.07 2.75
C ARG A 4 14.52 0.63 1.34
N ILE A 5 13.93 -0.15 0.43
CA ILE A 5 13.63 0.29 -0.94
C ILE A 5 12.62 1.45 -0.93
N LEU A 6 11.58 1.37 -0.09
CA LEU A 6 10.61 2.46 0.07
C LEU A 6 11.26 3.71 0.67
N HIS A 7 12.13 3.54 1.67
CA HIS A 7 12.87 4.66 2.26
C HIS A 7 13.70 5.40 1.20
N LEU A 8 14.52 4.65 0.46
CA LEU A 8 15.35 5.21 -0.61
C LEU A 8 14.51 5.91 -1.69
N ARG A 9 13.31 5.38 -2.00
CA ARG A 9 12.44 5.94 -3.04
C ARG A 9 11.73 7.23 -2.60
N PHE A 10 11.16 7.23 -1.40
CA PHE A 10 10.21 8.25 -0.97
C PHE A 10 10.80 9.27 0.01
N PHE A 11 11.83 8.89 0.77
CA PHE A 11 12.52 9.80 1.69
C PHE A 11 13.82 10.32 1.06
N ASP A 12 14.64 9.44 0.48
CA ASP A 12 15.91 9.85 -0.14
C ASP A 12 15.75 10.28 -1.61
N GLY A 13 14.55 10.11 -2.19
CA GLY A 13 14.22 10.57 -3.54
C GLY A 13 14.89 9.80 -4.69
N LEU A 14 15.62 8.71 -4.41
CA LEU A 14 16.38 7.97 -5.42
C LEU A 14 15.48 7.34 -6.48
N THR A 15 15.93 7.36 -7.73
CA THR A 15 15.27 6.65 -8.84
C THR A 15 15.34 5.13 -8.65
N GLN A 16 14.43 4.39 -9.29
CA GLN A 16 14.43 2.92 -9.20
C GLN A 16 15.73 2.30 -9.75
N SER A 17 16.36 2.93 -10.75
CA SER A 17 17.66 2.49 -11.29
C SER A 17 18.81 2.72 -10.31
N GLN A 18 18.82 3.85 -9.59
CA GLN A 18 19.81 4.09 -8.53
C GLN A 18 19.63 3.10 -7.37
N ILE A 19 18.38 2.84 -6.98
CA ILE A 19 18.07 1.85 -5.94
C ILE A 19 18.50 0.44 -6.38
N ALA A 20 18.28 0.08 -7.65
CA ALA A 20 18.69 -1.20 -8.22
C ALA A 20 20.20 -1.42 -8.10
N GLN A 21 21.00 -0.41 -8.46
CA GLN A 21 22.45 -0.43 -8.30
C GLN A 21 22.87 -0.58 -6.83
N GLN A 22 22.28 0.21 -5.93
CA GLN A 22 22.64 0.20 -4.50
C GLN A 22 22.23 -1.07 -3.75
N VAL A 23 21.13 -1.72 -4.16
CA VAL A 23 20.57 -2.93 -3.51
C VAL A 23 21.03 -4.23 -4.20
N GLY A 24 21.68 -4.13 -5.37
CA GLY A 24 22.22 -5.27 -6.10
C GLY A 24 21.16 -6.15 -6.76
N ILE A 25 20.10 -5.56 -7.31
CA ILE A 25 19.03 -6.26 -8.04
C ILE A 25 18.62 -5.48 -9.28
N SER A 26 17.92 -6.10 -10.22
CA SER A 26 17.43 -5.39 -11.40
C SER A 26 16.39 -4.31 -11.05
N GLN A 27 16.35 -3.23 -11.84
CA GLN A 27 15.33 -2.18 -11.69
C GLN A 27 13.91 -2.74 -11.83
N MET A 28 13.72 -3.76 -12.67
CA MET A 28 12.44 -4.45 -12.80
C MET A 28 12.06 -5.23 -11.52
N HIS A 29 13.04 -5.75 -10.76
CA HIS A 29 12.76 -6.34 -9.45
C HIS A 29 12.40 -5.24 -8.43
N VAL A 30 13.11 -4.10 -8.43
CA VAL A 30 12.78 -2.94 -7.59
C VAL A 30 11.35 -2.45 -7.84
N SER A 31 10.94 -2.29 -9.10
CA SER A 31 9.59 -1.81 -9.44
C SER A 31 8.50 -2.74 -8.94
N ARG A 32 8.69 -4.06 -9.09
CA ARG A 32 7.77 -5.08 -8.55
C ARG A 32 7.66 -5.03 -7.03
N LEU A 33 8.77 -4.86 -6.33
CA LEU A 33 8.78 -4.75 -4.86
C LEU A 33 8.05 -3.48 -4.38
N ILE A 34 8.30 -2.33 -5.02
CA ILE A 34 7.59 -1.08 -4.69
C ILE A 34 6.09 -1.25 -4.92
N ARG A 35 5.69 -1.78 -6.08
CA ARG A 35 4.28 -1.97 -6.41
C ARG A 35 3.56 -2.86 -5.39
N ARG A 36 4.13 -4.03 -5.07
CA ARG A 36 3.57 -4.95 -4.08
C ARG A 36 3.45 -4.33 -2.70
N ALA A 37 4.42 -3.52 -2.29
CA ALA A 37 4.37 -2.85 -1.00
C ALA A 37 3.29 -1.77 -0.95
N LEU A 38 3.11 -1.00 -2.04
CA LEU A 38 2.02 -0.01 -2.14
C LEU A 38 0.64 -0.68 -2.22
N GLU A 39 0.52 -1.82 -2.91
CA GLU A 39 -0.71 -2.62 -2.94
C GLU A 39 -1.11 -3.07 -1.53
N LYS A 40 -0.17 -3.62 -0.74
CA LYS A 40 -0.41 -3.98 0.67
C LYS A 40 -0.87 -2.79 1.52
N ILE A 41 -0.19 -1.64 1.40
CA ILE A 41 -0.56 -0.43 2.16
C ILE A 41 -1.97 0.03 1.79
N ARG A 42 -2.31 0.00 0.49
CA ARG A 42 -3.66 0.35 0.04
C ARG A 42 -4.71 -0.61 0.59
N ASP A 43 -4.43 -1.91 0.58
CA ASP A 43 -5.37 -2.92 1.06
C ASP A 43 -5.58 -2.79 2.58
N GLU A 44 -4.52 -2.49 3.35
CA GLU A 44 -4.60 -2.19 4.78
C GLU A 44 -5.46 -0.94 5.05
N ILE A 45 -5.26 0.15 4.30
CA ILE A 45 -6.07 1.38 4.42
C ILE A 45 -7.53 1.10 4.04
N ALA A 46 -7.79 0.36 2.96
CA ALA A 46 -9.14 0.00 2.53
C ALA A 46 -9.88 -0.84 3.60
N THR A 47 -9.17 -1.74 4.28
CA THR A 47 -9.73 -2.55 5.37
C THR A 47 -10.12 -1.68 6.57
N ASP A 48 -9.35 -0.62 6.86
CA ASP A 48 -9.67 0.35 7.91
C ASP A 48 -10.88 1.25 7.55
N GLU A 49 -11.07 1.59 6.27
CA GLU A 49 -12.23 2.36 5.81
C GLU A 49 -13.55 1.55 5.88
N ASP A 50 -13.50 0.25 5.62
CA ASP A 50 -14.67 -0.65 5.76
C ASP A 50 -15.15 -0.76 7.23
N LEU A 51 -14.26 -0.58 8.21
CA LEU A 51 -14.60 -0.52 9.64
C LEU A 51 -15.24 0.81 10.05
N GLN A 52 -15.15 1.86 9.21
CA GLN A 52 -15.76 3.18 9.43
C GLN A 52 -17.07 3.40 8.64
N ALA A 53 -17.57 2.39 7.92
CA ALA A 53 -18.88 2.48 7.29
C ALA A 53 -19.97 2.64 8.36
N PRO A 54 -20.91 3.60 8.22
CA PRO A 54 -21.96 3.81 9.20
C PRO A 54 -22.84 2.55 9.26
N VAL A 55 -22.91 1.93 10.44
CA VAL A 55 -23.83 0.83 10.77
C VAL A 55 -25.23 1.24 10.30
N LYS A 56 -25.68 0.70 9.16
CA LYS A 56 -27.07 0.90 8.70
C LYS A 56 -27.97 0.31 9.77
N ARG A 57 -28.58 1.18 10.60
CA ARG A 57 -29.58 0.77 11.59
C ARG A 57 -30.68 0.00 10.85
N PRO A 58 -31.13 -1.17 11.37
CA PRO A 58 -32.22 -1.87 10.75
C PRO A 58 -33.48 -1.02 10.92
N VAL A 59 -34.07 -0.58 9.82
CA VAL A 59 -35.37 0.09 9.84
C VAL A 59 -36.38 -0.99 10.21
N LYS A 60 -36.92 -0.94 11.44
CA LYS A 60 -38.00 -1.84 11.84
C LYS A 60 -39.15 -1.64 10.85
N ARG A 61 -39.49 -2.70 10.11
CA ARG A 61 -40.77 -2.78 9.38
C ARG A 61 -41.88 -2.55 10.40
N ALA A 62 -42.55 -1.40 10.30
CA ALA A 62 -43.84 -1.22 10.94
C ALA A 62 -44.83 -2.07 10.15
N VAL A 63 -45.27 -3.15 10.79
CA VAL A 63 -46.50 -3.85 10.43
C VAL A 63 -47.65 -2.94 10.85
N SER A 64 -48.49 -2.58 9.89
CA SER A 64 -49.94 -2.36 10.00
C SER A 64 -50.52 -2.35 8.59
#